data_AF-A0AAU1CP91-F1
#
_entry.id   AF-A0AAU1CP91-F1
#
_cell.length_a   1.000
_cell.length_b   1.000
_cell.length_c   1.000
_cell.angle_alpha   90.00
_cell.angle_beta   90.00
_cell.angle_gamma   90.00
#
_symmetry.space_group_name_H-M   'P 1'
#
loop_
_entity.id
_entity.type
_entity.pdbx_description
1 polymer ?
#
loop_
_entity_poly.entity_id
_entity_poly.type
_entity_poly.pdbx_seq_one_letter_code
_entity_poly.pdbx_strand_id
1 'polypeptide(L)'
;MTGNPAHVVAATELERQALAWDAVCRRAGHVALAIERRIGRHPDFQGVHAEGDSVRIVLHVTDPAQWARWRAYFQITDDGRHTMPYAVTAEGNQGGARLSVVAYEVPIAGHKAATASVTRPFRLGRNVFDLALPQRDAHGDIWHFQGYRAHDGMPLMSLGARPERCSLANVATLVGPLTPVRNAAPSADPPASTNARIGRAR
;
A
#
# COMPACT_ATOMS: atom_id res chain seq x y z
N MET A 1 2.18 32.26 -62.09
CA MET A 1 1.85 31.16 -61.15
C MET A 1 2.88 31.21 -60.03
N THR A 2 2.61 32.00 -59.00
CA THR A 2 3.50 32.14 -57.84
C THR A 2 2.84 31.45 -56.67
N GLY A 3 3.39 30.30 -56.28
CA GLY A 3 2.88 29.49 -55.18
C GLY A 3 2.97 30.24 -53.86
N ASN A 4 1.84 30.31 -53.17
CA ASN A 4 1.73 30.87 -51.83
C ASN A 4 2.59 30.05 -50.86
N PRO A 5 3.61 30.63 -50.19
CA PRO A 5 4.39 29.88 -49.21
C PRO A 5 3.47 29.52 -48.05
N ALA A 6 3.37 28.22 -47.75
CA ALA A 6 2.63 27.71 -46.62
C ALA A 6 3.08 28.43 -45.34
N HIS A 7 2.20 29.27 -44.79
CA HIS A 7 2.36 29.85 -43.47
C HIS A 7 2.36 28.70 -42.45
N VAL A 8 3.55 28.31 -41.99
CA VAL A 8 3.68 27.54 -40.75
C VAL A 8 3.28 28.51 -39.64
N VAL A 9 2.03 28.45 -39.21
CA VAL A 9 1.56 29.26 -38.08
C VAL A 9 2.34 28.79 -36.85
N ALA A 10 3.14 29.67 -36.27
CA ALA A 10 3.90 29.37 -35.08
C ALA A 10 2.93 29.05 -33.94
N ALA A 11 3.14 27.91 -33.26
CA ALA A 11 2.32 27.48 -32.14
C ALA A 11 2.24 28.59 -31.08
N THR A 12 1.06 28.77 -30.52
CA THR A 12 0.82 29.64 -29.37
C THR A 12 1.57 29.12 -28.14
N GLU A 13 1.74 29.96 -27.13
CA GLU A 13 2.36 29.54 -25.87
C GLU A 13 1.59 28.40 -25.19
N LEU A 14 0.26 28.44 -25.25
CA LEU A 14 -0.59 27.39 -24.68
C LEU A 14 -0.40 26.05 -25.42
N GLU A 15 -0.29 26.07 -26.75
CA GLU A 15 -0.01 24.87 -27.54
C GLU A 15 1.38 24.31 -27.24
N ARG A 16 2.38 25.16 -27.04
CA ARG A 16 3.72 24.73 -26.61
C ARG A 16 3.68 24.06 -25.23
N GLN A 17 2.94 24.65 -24.28
CA GLN A 17 2.78 24.09 -22.95
C GLN A 17 2.03 22.74 -22.96
N ALA A 18 0.97 22.64 -23.77
CA ALA A 18 0.24 21.38 -23.96
C ALA A 18 1.14 20.29 -24.55
N LEU A 19 1.91 20.61 -25.60
CA LEU A 19 2.86 19.66 -26.20
C LEU A 19 3.97 19.24 -25.23
N ALA A 20 4.46 20.17 -24.41
CA ALA A 20 5.43 19.88 -23.37
C ALA A 20 4.84 18.94 -22.31
N TRP A 21 3.61 19.19 -21.86
CA TRP A 21 2.90 18.32 -20.92
C TRP A 21 2.67 16.92 -21.48
N ASP A 22 2.24 16.80 -22.74
CA ASP A 22 2.06 15.50 -23.41
C ASP A 22 3.38 14.73 -23.54
N ALA A 23 4.50 15.44 -23.76
CA ALA A 23 5.83 14.83 -23.79
C ALA A 23 6.24 14.31 -22.42
N VAL A 24 5.89 15.02 -21.34
CA VAL A 24 6.14 14.57 -19.96
C VAL A 24 5.26 13.36 -19.61
N CYS A 25 3.96 13.39 -19.91
CA CYS A 25 3.06 12.26 -19.67
C CYS A 25 3.49 10.99 -20.41
N ARG A 26 3.86 11.11 -21.70
CA ARG A 26 4.39 9.97 -22.47
C ARG A 26 5.67 9.42 -21.87
N ARG A 27 6.54 10.28 -21.35
CA ARG A 27 7.78 9.85 -20.67
C ARG A 27 7.47 9.05 -19.41
N ALA A 28 6.54 9.50 -18.57
CA ALA A 28 6.09 8.76 -17.40
C ALA A 28 5.52 7.37 -17.80
N GLY A 29 4.71 7.30 -18.85
CA GLY A 29 4.23 6.04 -19.42
C GLY A 29 5.36 5.09 -19.86
N HIS A 30 6.37 5.61 -20.56
CA HIS A 30 7.54 4.81 -20.95
C HIS A 30 8.33 4.30 -19.75
N VAL A 31 8.49 5.11 -18.70
CA VAL A 31 9.15 4.72 -17.46
C VAL A 31 8.37 3.61 -16.76
N ALA A 32 7.04 3.73 -16.64
CA ALA A 32 6.18 2.70 -16.07
C ALA A 32 6.34 1.35 -16.78
N LEU A 33 6.27 1.34 -18.12
CA LEU A 33 6.47 0.12 -18.93
C LEU A 33 7.88 -0.46 -18.82
N ALA A 34 8.90 0.38 -18.65
CA ALA A 34 10.27 -0.09 -18.44
C ALA A 34 10.42 -0.75 -17.07
N ILE A 35 9.79 -0.20 -16.04
CA ILE A 35 9.78 -0.77 -14.68
C ILE A 35 9.01 -2.09 -14.67
N GLU A 36 7.81 -2.13 -15.26
CA GLU A 36 6.99 -3.34 -15.34
C GLU A 36 7.75 -4.50 -16.01
N ARG A 37 8.41 -4.24 -17.15
CA ARG A 37 9.21 -5.25 -17.83
C ARG A 37 10.37 -5.78 -17.00
N ARG A 38 10.91 -4.96 -16.10
CA ARG A 38 12.10 -5.28 -15.31
C ARG A 38 11.78 -6.04 -14.03
N ILE A 39 10.70 -5.66 -13.34
CA ILE A 39 10.36 -6.22 -12.02
C ILE A 39 8.96 -6.83 -11.96
N GLY A 40 8.20 -6.85 -13.06
CA GLY A 40 6.82 -7.33 -13.09
C GLY A 40 6.62 -8.81 -12.72
N ARG A 41 7.70 -9.58 -12.72
CA ARG A 41 7.71 -10.99 -12.27
C ARG A 41 8.21 -11.15 -10.83
N HIS A 42 8.60 -10.08 -10.18
CA HIS A 42 9.08 -10.13 -8.80
C HIS A 42 7.90 -10.41 -7.87
N PRO A 43 8.03 -11.35 -6.90
CA PRO A 43 6.92 -11.70 -5.99
C PRO A 43 6.40 -10.51 -5.18
N ASP A 44 7.29 -9.59 -4.81
CA ASP A 44 6.94 -8.34 -4.13
C ASP A 44 6.20 -7.32 -5.01
N PHE A 45 6.19 -7.49 -6.34
CA PHE A 45 5.60 -6.50 -7.25
C PHE A 45 4.10 -6.71 -7.39
N GLN A 46 3.31 -5.67 -7.11
CA GLN A 46 1.86 -5.72 -7.26
C GLN A 46 1.36 -4.95 -8.49
N GLY A 47 2.04 -3.86 -8.86
CA GLY A 47 1.64 -3.08 -10.04
C GLY A 47 2.45 -1.80 -10.23
N VAL A 48 2.34 -1.23 -11.44
CA VAL A 48 2.88 0.08 -11.77
C VAL A 48 1.90 0.82 -12.68
N HIS A 49 1.73 2.12 -12.42
CA HIS A 49 0.81 2.97 -13.17
C HIS A 49 1.46 4.33 -13.43
N ALA A 50 1.24 4.88 -14.62
CA ALA A 50 1.53 6.29 -14.88
C ALA A 50 0.33 7.14 -14.44
N GLU A 51 0.59 8.13 -13.59
CA GLU A 51 -0.38 9.12 -13.09
C GLU A 51 0.08 10.50 -13.58
N GLY A 52 -0.36 10.90 -14.78
CA GLY A 52 0.06 12.15 -15.41
C GLY A 52 1.56 12.17 -15.71
N ASP A 53 2.29 13.08 -15.07
CA ASP A 53 3.76 13.22 -15.15
C ASP A 53 4.54 12.33 -14.18
N SER A 54 3.83 11.56 -13.36
CA SER A 54 4.41 10.71 -12.32
C SER A 54 4.14 9.22 -12.56
N VAL A 55 4.89 8.37 -11.88
CA VAL A 55 4.73 6.91 -11.92
C VAL A 55 4.56 6.41 -10.49
N ARG A 56 3.45 5.71 -10.24
CA ARG A 56 3.18 5.02 -8.99
C ARG A 56 3.56 3.56 -9.10
N ILE A 57 4.36 3.07 -8.16
CA ILE A 57 4.77 1.67 -8.04
C ILE A 57 4.18 1.11 -6.75
N VAL A 58 3.54 -0.05 -6.84
CA VAL A 58 2.95 -0.73 -5.70
C VAL A 58 3.70 -2.01 -5.42
N LEU A 59 4.17 -2.14 -4.18
CA LEU A 59 4.94 -3.27 -3.69
C LEU A 59 4.30 -3.89 -2.46
N HIS A 60 4.43 -5.21 -2.34
CA HIS A 60 4.22 -5.97 -1.12
C HIS A 60 5.56 -6.16 -0.43
N VAL A 61 5.72 -5.59 0.76
CA VAL A 61 7.00 -5.60 1.48
C VAL A 61 6.76 -6.02 2.92
N THR A 62 7.21 -7.21 3.28
CA THR A 62 6.94 -7.84 4.57
C THR A 62 8.00 -7.57 5.63
N ASP A 63 9.09 -6.87 5.30
CA ASP A 63 10.11 -6.50 6.29
C ASP A 63 10.86 -5.19 5.95
N PRO A 64 11.44 -4.49 6.96
CA PRO A 64 12.16 -3.24 6.73
C PRO A 64 13.44 -3.34 5.88
N ALA A 65 14.13 -4.48 5.87
CA ALA A 65 15.33 -4.66 5.06
C ALA A 65 14.98 -4.83 3.59
N GLN A 66 13.87 -5.49 3.29
CA GLN A 66 13.28 -5.55 1.94
C GLN A 66 12.88 -4.15 1.46
N TRP A 67 12.28 -3.34 2.32
CA TRP A 67 12.02 -1.93 2.00
C TRP A 67 13.30 -1.15 1.69
N ALA A 68 14.36 -1.33 2.48
CA ALA A 68 15.65 -0.66 2.24
C ALA A 68 16.27 -1.07 0.89
N ARG A 69 16.16 -2.34 0.50
CA ARG A 69 16.61 -2.82 -0.82
C ARG A 69 15.83 -2.17 -1.96
N TRP A 70 14.51 -2.10 -1.85
CA TRP A 70 13.66 -1.44 -2.85
C TRP A 70 13.98 0.05 -2.98
N ARG A 71 14.21 0.74 -1.87
CA ARG A 71 14.63 2.14 -1.88
C ARG A 71 15.97 2.35 -2.57
N ALA A 72 16.96 1.50 -2.28
CA ALA A 72 18.25 1.56 -2.96
C ALA A 72 18.11 1.32 -4.47
N TYR A 73 17.27 0.35 -4.85
CA TYR A 73 16.99 0.03 -6.25
C TYR A 73 16.35 1.19 -7.02
N PHE A 74 15.36 1.86 -6.43
CA PHE A 74 14.68 3.01 -7.03
C PHE A 74 15.39 4.35 -6.77
N GLN A 75 16.56 4.33 -6.13
CA GLN A 75 17.34 5.53 -5.78
C GLN A 75 16.51 6.57 -4.99
N ILE A 76 15.68 6.10 -4.06
CA ILE A 76 14.80 6.94 -3.25
C ILE A 76 15.55 7.49 -2.03
N THR A 77 15.66 8.81 -1.94
CA THR A 77 16.25 9.53 -0.81
C THR A 77 15.31 9.51 0.41
N ASP A 78 15.86 9.71 1.62
CA ASP A 78 15.10 9.62 2.88
C ASP A 78 14.11 10.77 3.07
N ASP A 79 14.35 11.90 2.40
CA ASP A 79 13.58 13.15 2.55
C ASP A 79 12.14 13.06 1.99
N GLY A 80 11.83 12.03 1.19
CA GLY A 80 10.51 11.81 0.59
C GLY A 80 9.66 10.74 1.27
N ARG A 81 10.05 10.26 2.46
CA ARG A 81 9.37 9.15 3.12
C ARG A 81 8.16 9.63 3.92
N HIS A 82 6.97 9.15 3.56
CA HIS A 82 5.79 9.28 4.40
C HIS A 82 5.38 7.92 4.94
N THR A 83 5.28 7.83 6.26
CA THR A 83 4.77 6.62 6.92
C THR A 83 3.28 6.78 7.15
N MET A 84 2.51 5.89 6.55
CA MET A 84 1.08 5.71 6.81
C MET A 84 0.86 4.49 7.70
N PRO A 85 -0.29 4.36 8.39
CA PRO A 85 -0.53 3.25 9.32
C PRO A 85 -0.42 1.84 8.72
N TYR A 86 -0.55 1.71 7.39
CA TYR A 86 -0.59 0.44 6.64
C TYR A 86 0.33 0.42 5.42
N ALA A 87 1.05 1.52 5.17
CA ALA A 87 1.92 1.65 4.02
C ALA A 87 3.09 2.58 4.33
N VAL A 88 4.22 2.34 3.70
CA VAL A 88 5.28 3.33 3.60
C VAL A 88 5.30 3.82 2.18
N THR A 89 5.18 5.13 2.01
CA THR A 89 5.44 5.75 0.72
C THR A 89 6.82 6.38 0.73
N ALA A 90 7.50 6.32 -0.40
CA ALA A 90 8.65 7.16 -0.62
C ALA A 90 8.72 7.62 -2.08
N GLU A 91 9.27 8.82 -2.25
CA GLU A 91 9.33 9.48 -3.53
C GLU A 91 10.76 9.47 -4.09
N GLY A 92 10.88 9.33 -5.40
CA GLY A 92 12.15 9.37 -6.10
C GLY A 92 12.03 9.97 -7.49
N ASN A 93 13.11 9.94 -8.25
CA ASN A 93 13.10 10.34 -9.66
C ASN A 93 13.87 9.30 -10.46
N GLN A 94 13.28 8.80 -11.54
CA GLN A 94 13.93 7.86 -12.43
C GLN A 94 13.58 8.18 -13.88
N GLY A 95 14.61 8.31 -14.72
CA GLY A 95 14.41 8.62 -16.14
C GLY A 95 13.74 9.99 -16.38
N GLY A 96 13.84 10.92 -15.43
CA GLY A 96 13.21 12.23 -15.48
C GLY A 96 11.71 12.25 -15.16
N ALA A 97 11.14 11.14 -14.69
CA ALA A 97 9.78 11.07 -14.17
C ALA A 97 9.78 10.97 -12.64
N ARG A 98 8.82 11.64 -11.98
CA ARG A 98 8.63 11.53 -10.53
C ARG A 98 8.10 10.14 -10.21
N LEU A 99 8.77 9.43 -9.32
CA LEU A 99 8.35 8.13 -8.81
C LEU A 99 7.70 8.27 -7.44
N SER A 100 6.59 7.57 -7.22
CA SER A 100 6.00 7.33 -5.91
C SER A 100 5.92 5.83 -5.67
N VAL A 101 6.66 5.32 -4.70
CA VAL A 101 6.64 3.90 -4.35
C VAL A 101 5.84 3.72 -3.08
N VAL A 102 4.80 2.89 -3.16
CA VAL A 102 3.92 2.53 -2.06
C VAL A 102 4.19 1.09 -1.69
N ALA A 103 4.70 0.86 -0.49
CA ALA A 103 4.93 -0.47 0.07
C ALA A 103 3.88 -0.79 1.11
N TYR A 104 3.08 -1.83 0.86
CA TYR A 104 2.11 -2.38 1.79
C TYR A 104 2.72 -3.51 2.63
N GLU A 105 2.18 -3.70 3.84
CA GLU A 105 2.58 -4.76 4.80
C GLU A 105 3.98 -4.67 5.41
N VAL A 106 4.62 -3.50 5.47
CA VAL A 106 5.85 -3.38 6.25
C VAL A 106 5.48 -3.54 7.73
N PRO A 107 5.90 -4.60 8.45
CA PRO A 107 5.96 -4.57 9.90
C PRO A 107 7.14 -3.66 10.17
N ILE A 108 6.88 -2.35 10.21
CA ILE A 108 7.91 -1.37 10.52
C ILE A 108 8.44 -1.79 11.89
N ALA A 109 9.71 -2.16 11.97
CA ALA A 109 10.39 -2.36 13.24
C ALA A 109 10.23 -1.04 14.02
N GLY A 110 9.31 -1.04 15.00
CA GLY A 110 8.77 0.16 15.65
C GLY A 110 7.24 0.12 15.86
N HIS A 111 6.48 -0.60 15.02
CA HIS A 111 5.03 -0.79 15.20
C HIS A 111 4.66 -2.04 15.98
N LYS A 112 5.59 -3.00 16.15
CA LYS A 112 5.41 -4.13 17.09
C LYS A 112 5.43 -3.69 18.56
N ALA A 113 5.96 -2.49 18.86
CA ALA A 113 5.94 -1.90 20.19
C ALA A 113 4.81 -0.87 20.39
N ALA A 114 4.22 -0.31 19.32
CA ALA A 114 3.18 0.72 19.42
C ALA A 114 1.74 0.20 19.24
N THR A 115 1.53 -1.01 18.70
CA THR A 115 0.20 -1.65 18.65
C THR A 115 -0.16 -2.41 19.93
N ALA A 116 0.70 -2.41 20.94
CA ALA A 116 0.39 -3.04 22.21
C ALA A 116 -0.59 -2.23 23.10
N SER A 117 -1.02 -1.02 22.74
CA SER A 117 -1.80 -0.21 23.73
C SER A 117 -2.77 0.86 23.22
N VAL A 118 -3.08 0.97 21.92
CA VAL A 118 -4.07 1.98 21.47
C VAL A 118 -5.32 1.30 20.92
N THR A 119 -6.22 0.91 21.82
CA THR A 119 -7.61 0.57 21.48
C THR A 119 -8.27 1.77 20.82
N ARG A 120 -8.97 1.56 19.71
CA ARG A 120 -9.74 2.61 19.01
C ARG A 120 -11.22 2.21 19.00
N PRO A 121 -11.92 2.33 20.14
CA PRO A 121 -13.30 1.90 20.23
C PRO A 121 -14.20 2.80 19.36
N PHE A 122 -15.07 2.18 18.59
CA PHE A 122 -16.17 2.83 17.89
C PHE A 122 -17.46 2.08 18.14
N ARG A 123 -18.49 2.80 18.58
CA ARG A 123 -19.78 2.21 18.89
C ARG A 123 -20.70 2.32 17.68
N LEU A 124 -21.19 1.18 17.21
CA LEU A 124 -22.23 1.09 16.19
C LEU A 124 -23.40 0.28 16.77
N GLY A 125 -24.47 0.98 17.14
CA GLY A 125 -25.59 0.41 17.88
C GLY A 125 -25.17 -0.16 19.25
N ARG A 126 -25.34 -1.48 19.41
CA ARG A 126 -24.94 -2.22 20.63
C ARG A 126 -23.53 -2.78 20.58
N ASN A 127 -22.89 -2.75 19.41
CA ASN A 127 -21.57 -3.34 19.21
C ASN A 127 -20.48 -2.28 19.38
N VAL A 128 -19.37 -2.68 20.02
CA VAL A 128 -18.16 -1.87 20.13
C VAL A 128 -17.09 -2.54 19.27
N PHE A 129 -16.66 -1.82 18.24
CA PHE A 129 -15.61 -2.24 17.33
C PHE A 129 -14.30 -1.61 17.78
N ASP A 130 -13.24 -2.42 17.89
CA ASP A 130 -11.89 -1.89 18.00
C ASP A 130 -11.33 -1.67 16.60
N LEU A 131 -11.28 -0.42 16.17
CA LEU A 131 -10.76 -0.03 14.86
C LEU A 131 -9.24 -0.17 14.74
N ALA A 132 -8.55 -0.50 15.84
CA ALA A 132 -7.14 -0.90 15.80
C ALA A 132 -6.97 -2.34 15.28
N LEU A 133 -8.05 -3.13 15.23
CA LEU A 133 -8.04 -4.51 14.77
C LEU A 133 -8.74 -4.66 13.41
N PRO A 134 -8.20 -5.53 12.52
CA PRO A 134 -8.95 -5.98 11.37
C PRO A 134 -10.23 -6.70 11.79
N GLN A 135 -11.26 -6.60 10.96
CA GLN A 135 -12.58 -7.19 11.19
C GLN A 135 -12.86 -8.24 10.12
N ARG A 136 -13.21 -9.46 10.51
CA ARG A 136 -13.61 -10.54 9.60
C ARG A 136 -15.12 -10.60 9.48
N ASP A 137 -15.62 -10.66 8.27
CA ASP A 137 -17.06 -10.82 8.00
C ASP A 137 -17.52 -12.29 7.96
N ALA A 138 -18.81 -12.50 7.67
CA ALA A 138 -19.39 -13.84 7.62
C ALA A 138 -18.85 -14.71 6.47
N HIS A 139 -18.25 -14.09 5.45
CA HIS A 139 -17.66 -14.77 4.29
C HIS A 139 -16.18 -15.06 4.48
N GLY A 140 -15.57 -14.55 5.56
CA GLY A 140 -14.16 -14.74 5.88
C GLY A 140 -13.26 -13.63 5.33
N ASP A 141 -13.83 -12.63 4.65
CA ASP A 141 -13.08 -11.48 4.14
C ASP A 141 -12.66 -10.56 5.29
N ILE A 142 -11.49 -9.94 5.14
CA ILE A 142 -10.87 -9.10 6.17
C ILE A 142 -10.96 -7.63 5.78
N TRP A 143 -11.64 -6.88 6.65
CA TRP A 143 -11.89 -5.46 6.55
C TRP A 143 -10.96 -4.68 7.47
N HIS A 144 -10.34 -3.63 6.94
CA HIS A 144 -9.40 -2.79 7.65
C HIS A 144 -9.91 -1.34 7.75
N PHE A 145 -9.77 -0.74 8.93
CA PHE A 145 -10.00 0.69 9.10
C PHE A 145 -8.75 1.47 8.64
N GLN A 146 -8.91 2.27 7.59
CA GLN A 146 -7.79 2.99 6.96
C GLN A 146 -7.51 4.38 7.57
N GLY A 147 -8.12 4.69 8.72
CA GLY A 147 -8.00 6.00 9.37
C GLY A 147 -8.96 7.07 8.84
N TYR A 148 -9.75 6.78 7.82
CA TYR A 148 -10.70 7.73 7.23
C TYR A 148 -12.10 7.57 7.80
N ARG A 149 -12.80 8.69 7.98
CA ARG A 149 -14.22 8.73 8.35
C ARG A 149 -15.00 9.45 7.27
N ALA A 150 -16.25 9.04 7.07
CA ALA A 150 -17.20 9.82 6.28
C ALA A 150 -17.57 11.12 7.02
N HIS A 151 -18.29 12.01 6.34
CA HIS A 151 -18.69 13.32 6.89
C HIS A 151 -19.50 13.22 8.20
N ASP A 152 -20.22 12.12 8.38
CA ASP A 152 -21.02 11.78 9.58
C ASP A 152 -20.17 11.16 10.70
N GLY A 153 -18.86 11.04 10.51
CA GLY A 153 -17.94 10.41 11.46
C GLY A 153 -17.89 8.89 11.37
N MET A 154 -18.65 8.25 10.46
CA MET A 154 -18.68 6.80 10.32
C MET A 154 -17.32 6.28 9.78
N PRO A 155 -16.70 5.27 10.43
CA PRO A 155 -15.45 4.69 9.96
C PRO A 155 -15.60 4.11 8.55
N LEU A 156 -14.65 4.41 7.68
CA LEU A 156 -14.54 3.79 6.36
C LEU A 156 -13.59 2.59 6.44
N MET A 157 -14.09 1.46 5.97
CA MET A 157 -13.41 0.17 5.91
C MET A 157 -13.04 -0.13 4.45
N SER A 158 -11.93 -0.83 4.23
CA SER A 158 -11.58 -1.40 2.93
C SER A 158 -11.26 -2.88 3.05
N LEU A 159 -11.48 -3.62 1.97
CA LEU A 159 -11.13 -5.04 1.85
C LEU A 159 -9.70 -5.13 1.32
N GLY A 160 -8.74 -5.47 2.20
CA GLY A 160 -7.31 -5.44 1.88
C GLY A 160 -6.84 -4.10 1.27
N ALA A 161 -6.09 -4.18 0.16
CA ALA A 161 -5.51 -3.04 -0.56
C ALA A 161 -6.44 -2.38 -1.60
N ARG A 162 -7.74 -2.72 -1.60
CA ARG A 162 -8.69 -2.18 -2.55
C ARG A 162 -8.98 -0.69 -2.31
N PRO A 163 -9.09 0.14 -3.37
CA PRO A 163 -9.43 1.55 -3.22
C PRO A 163 -10.88 1.77 -2.80
N GLU A 164 -11.76 0.79 -3.02
CA GLU A 164 -13.16 0.87 -2.64
C GLU A 164 -13.31 0.91 -1.11
N ARG A 165 -14.02 1.93 -0.63
CA ARG A 165 -14.28 2.17 0.78
C ARG A 165 -15.75 1.99 1.06
N CYS A 166 -16.06 1.23 2.10
CA CYS A 166 -17.41 1.00 2.57
C CYS A 166 -17.52 1.47 4.02
N SER A 167 -18.64 2.08 4.41
CA SER A 167 -18.83 2.49 5.81
C SER A 167 -18.95 1.24 6.70
N LEU A 168 -18.44 1.31 7.94
CA LEU A 168 -18.55 0.20 8.90
C LEU A 168 -20.00 -0.25 9.09
N ALA A 169 -20.95 0.69 9.07
CA ALA A 169 -22.37 0.39 9.13
C ALA A 169 -22.85 -0.43 7.92
N ASN A 170 -22.44 -0.05 6.70
CA ASN A 170 -22.80 -0.78 5.49
C ASN A 170 -22.16 -2.17 5.47
N VAL A 171 -20.89 -2.29 5.87
CA VAL A 171 -20.21 -3.58 5.98
C VAL A 171 -20.98 -4.48 6.97
N ALA A 172 -21.22 -4.02 8.20
CA ALA A 172 -21.93 -4.82 9.21
C ALA A 172 -23.36 -5.19 8.79
N THR A 173 -24.00 -4.40 7.92
CA THR A 173 -25.35 -4.66 7.42
C THR A 173 -25.34 -5.64 6.24
N LEU A 174 -24.39 -5.51 5.31
CA LEU A 174 -24.40 -6.23 4.03
C LEU A 174 -23.66 -7.56 4.08
N VAL A 175 -22.54 -7.64 4.82
CA VAL A 175 -21.68 -8.85 4.87
C VAL A 175 -21.75 -9.58 6.22
N GLY A 176 -22.71 -9.18 7.06
CA GLY A 176 -23.02 -9.85 8.31
C GLY A 176 -22.15 -9.41 9.49
N PRO A 177 -22.24 -10.14 10.62
CA PRO A 177 -21.57 -9.76 11.86
C PRO A 177 -20.05 -9.79 11.69
N LEU A 178 -19.42 -8.70 12.07
CA LEU A 178 -17.98 -8.53 12.03
C LEU A 178 -17.35 -9.04 13.33
N THR A 179 -16.27 -9.82 13.20
CA THR A 179 -15.49 -10.35 14.31
C THR A 179 -14.06 -9.84 14.28
N PRO A 180 -13.47 -9.40 15.41
CA PRO A 180 -12.11 -8.89 15.41
C PRO A 180 -11.11 -10.03 15.14
N VAL A 181 -10.25 -9.84 14.15
CA VAL A 181 -9.15 -10.76 13.87
C VAL A 181 -7.97 -10.40 14.77
N ARG A 182 -7.77 -11.22 15.80
CA ARG A 182 -6.56 -11.19 16.61
C ARG A 182 -5.64 -12.25 16.04
N ASN A 183 -4.42 -11.87 15.63
CA ASN A 183 -3.41 -12.88 15.33
C ASN A 183 -3.18 -13.68 16.61
N ALA A 184 -3.64 -14.92 16.62
CA ALA A 184 -3.19 -15.87 17.60
C ALA A 184 -1.67 -15.97 17.45
N ALA A 185 -0.94 -15.57 18.49
CA ALA A 185 0.46 -15.93 18.56
C ALA A 185 0.54 -17.46 18.36
N PRO A 186 1.51 -17.98 17.58
CA PRO A 186 1.75 -19.41 17.58
C PRO A 186 1.97 -19.81 19.04
N SER A 187 1.09 -20.67 19.56
CA SER A 187 1.26 -21.30 20.85
C SER A 187 2.68 -21.84 20.89
N ALA A 188 3.50 -21.31 21.79
CA ALA A 188 4.78 -21.91 22.08
C ALA A 188 4.49 -23.35 22.48
N ASP A 189 4.91 -24.30 21.64
CA ASP A 189 4.93 -25.71 22.00
C ASP A 189 5.62 -25.83 23.37
N PRO A 190 5.03 -26.56 24.34
CA PRO A 190 5.74 -26.82 25.58
C PRO A 190 7.05 -27.55 25.24
N PRO A 191 8.19 -27.18 25.86
CA PRO A 191 9.45 -27.84 25.58
C PRO A 191 9.30 -29.34 25.82
N ALA A 192 9.63 -30.11 24.78
CA ALA A 192 9.66 -31.56 24.79
C ALA A 192 10.37 -32.05 26.06
N SER A 193 9.67 -32.88 26.83
CA SER A 193 10.26 -33.59 27.96
C SER A 193 11.44 -34.42 27.44
N THR A 194 12.66 -34.03 27.83
CA THR A 194 13.85 -34.85 27.69
C THR A 194 13.64 -36.12 28.51
N ASN A 195 13.21 -37.19 27.84
CA ASN A 195 13.30 -38.54 28.35
C ASN A 195 14.78 -38.96 28.32
N ALA A 196 15.51 -38.68 29.40
CA ALA A 196 16.76 -39.36 29.68
C ALA A 196 16.43 -40.77 30.19
N ARG A 197 16.52 -41.74 29.28
CA ARG A 197 16.69 -43.16 29.62
C ARG A 197 17.94 -43.30 30.50
N ILE A 198 17.77 -43.79 31.73
CA ILE A 198 18.82 -44.57 32.40
C ILE A 198 18.24 -45.96 32.66
N GLY A 199 18.45 -46.85 31.70
CA GLY A 199 18.31 -48.29 31.88
C GLY A 199 19.56 -48.86 32.55
N ARG A 200 19.32 -49.67 33.59
CA ARG A 200 20.23 -50.42 34.45
C ARG A 200 21.19 -51.39 33.73
N ALA A 201 22.26 -51.74 34.46
CA ALA A 201 22.86 -53.08 34.72
C ALA A 201 24.40 -52.98 34.65
N ARG A 202 25.22 -53.49 35.58
CA ARG A 202 25.13 -54.55 36.59
C ARG A 202 25.88 -54.15 37.86
#